data_AF-A0AAJ1IE22-F1
#
_entry.id   AF-A0AAJ1IE22-F1
#
_cell.length_a   1.000
_cell.length_b   1.000
_cell.length_c   1.000
_cell.angle_alpha   90.00
_cell.angle_beta   90.00
_cell.angle_gamma   90.00
#
_symmetry.space_group_name_H-M   'P 1'
#
loop_
_entity.id
_entity.type
_entity.pdbx_description
1 polymer ?
#
loop_
_entity_poly.entity_id
_entity_poly.type
_entity_poly.pdbx_seq_one_letter_code
_entity_poly.pdbx_strand_id
1 'polypeptide(L)' 'MVDTKTILSNRFIKLERHIAALKDYYHLIKNKEDIKNIYNPDVYNNLSTEEKAVLDAYLKRFFQFRNILEQKYSRLLQI' A
#
# COMPACT_ATOMS: atom_id res chain seq x y z
N MET A 1 -2.21 28.70 -17.32
CA MET A 1 -2.59 27.30 -17.61
C MET A 1 -1.54 26.41 -16.94
N VAL A 2 -1.94 25.47 -16.08
CA VAL A 2 -0.99 24.53 -15.48
C VAL A 2 -0.68 23.46 -16.52
N ASP A 3 0.58 23.32 -16.88
CA ASP A 3 1.06 22.33 -17.85
C ASP A 3 0.74 20.91 -17.34
N THR A 4 0.04 20.13 -18.16
CA THR A 4 -0.30 18.72 -17.92
C THR A 4 0.92 17.90 -17.51
N LYS A 5 2.10 18.21 -18.06
CA LYS A 5 3.38 17.56 -17.74
C LYS A 5 3.79 17.79 -16.29
N THR A 6 3.59 19.01 -15.78
CA THR A 6 3.84 19.36 -14.37
C THR A 6 2.87 18.66 -13.43
N ILE A 7 1.59 18.55 -13.82
CA ILE A 7 0.58 17.81 -13.04
C ILE A 7 0.94 16.32 -12.95
N LEU A 8 1.34 15.72 -14.06
CA LEU A 8 1.76 14.31 -14.10
C LEU A 8 3.02 14.07 -13.26
N SER A 9 4.03 14.92 -13.39
CA SER A 9 5.27 14.81 -12.60
C SER A 9 5.01 14.82 -11.09
N ASN A 10 4.21 15.78 -10.61
CA ASN A 10 3.85 15.87 -9.19
C ASN A 10 3.06 14.64 -8.70
N ARG A 11 2.23 14.06 -9.57
CA ARG A 11 1.48 12.84 -9.26
C ARG A 11 2.39 11.62 -9.17
N PHE A 12 3.36 11.47 -10.08
CA PHE A 12 4.34 10.38 -10.04
C PHE A 12 5.22 10.45 -8.78
N ILE A 13 5.71 11.64 -8.41
CA ILE A 13 6.47 11.82 -7.15
C ILE A 13 5.65 11.37 -5.94
N LYS A 14 4.35 11.71 -5.91
CA LYS A 14 3.46 11.25 -4.82
C LYS A 14 3.27 9.73 -4.84
N LEU A 15 3.14 9.14 -6.02
CA LEU A 15 3.00 7.69 -6.19
C LEU A 15 4.26 6.95 -5.72
N GLU A 16 5.45 7.42 -6.06
CA GLU A 16 6.72 6.85 -5.62
C GLU A 16 6.83 6.81 -4.10
N ARG A 17 6.42 7.88 -3.41
CA ARG A 17 6.39 7.92 -1.94
C ARG A 17 5.43 6.89 -1.35
N HIS A 18 4.25 6.71 -1.97
CA HIS A 18 3.31 5.67 -1.55
C HIS A 18 3.87 4.26 -1.77
N ILE A 19 4.57 4.03 -2.89
CA ILE A 19 5.21 2.75 -3.21
C ILE A 19 6.33 2.43 -2.22
N ALA A 20 7.21 3.39 -1.91
CA ALA A 20 8.29 3.20 -0.95
C ALA A 20 7.74 2.80 0.43
N ALA A 21 6.77 3.55 0.92
CA ALA A 21 6.10 3.27 2.18
C ALA A 21 5.36 1.92 2.21
N LEU A 22 4.79 1.50 1.07
CA LEU A 22 4.14 0.19 0.94
C LEU A 22 5.17 -0.95 0.99
N LYS A 23 6.34 -0.77 0.36
CA LYS A 23 7.45 -1.73 0.41
C LYS A 23 7.97 -1.92 1.84
N ASP A 24 8.13 -0.84 2.59
CA ASP A 24 8.59 -0.93 3.98
C ASP A 24 7.64 -1.76 4.85
N TYR A 25 6.33 -1.53 4.71
CA TYR A 25 5.32 -2.34 5.41
C TYR A 25 5.27 -3.78 4.91
N TYR A 26 5.43 -4.00 3.61
CA TYR A 26 5.50 -5.35 3.04
C TYR A 26 6.67 -6.13 3.62
N HIS A 27 7.86 -5.52 3.77
CA HIS A 27 9.00 -6.19 4.38
C HIS A 27 8.76 -6.52 5.85
N LEU A 28 8.16 -5.60 6.61
CA LEU A 28 7.76 -5.84 8.00
C LEU A 28 6.77 -7.00 8.13
N ILE A 29 5.80 -7.10 7.22
CA ILE A 29 4.77 -8.14 7.23
C ILE A 29 5.31 -9.46 6.71
N LYS A 30 6.13 -9.46 5.66
CA LYS A 30 6.77 -10.66 5.12
C LYS A 30 7.64 -11.35 6.16
N ASN A 31 8.43 -10.57 6.90
CA ASN A 31 9.20 -11.10 8.02
C ASN A 31 8.31 -11.72 9.11
N LYS A 32 7.07 -11.26 9.26
CA LYS A 32 6.09 -11.88 10.18
C LYS A 32 5.40 -13.09 9.56
N GLU A 33 5.12 -13.08 8.26
CA GLU A 33 4.55 -14.21 7.49
C GLU A 33 5.45 -15.44 7.49
N ASP A 34 6.74 -15.23 7.26
CA ASP A 34 7.74 -16.30 7.23
C ASP A 34 7.84 -17.01 8.60
N ILE A 35 7.39 -16.35 9.68
CA ILE A 35 7.39 -16.87 11.05
C ILE A 35 6.00 -17.38 11.46
N LYS A 36 4.92 -16.78 10.94
CA LYS A 36 3.53 -17.04 11.31
C LYS A 36 2.67 -16.91 10.05
N ASN A 37 1.90 -17.92 9.67
CA ASN A 37 0.94 -17.80 8.57
C ASN A 37 -0.22 -16.83 8.93
N ILE A 38 0.02 -15.52 8.86
CA ILE A 38 -0.87 -14.47 9.38
C ILE A 38 -2.20 -14.36 8.64
N TYR A 39 -2.33 -14.98 7.47
CA TYR A 39 -3.58 -15.08 6.73
C TYR A 39 -4.52 -16.16 7.29
N ASN A 40 -3.99 -17.09 8.10
CA ASN A 40 -4.82 -18.04 8.82
C ASN A 40 -5.56 -17.30 9.94
N PRO A 41 -6.90 -17.39 10.02
CA PRO A 41 -7.70 -16.75 11.06
C PRO A 41 -7.26 -17.08 12.49
N ASP A 42 -6.84 -18.33 12.76
CA ASP A 42 -6.40 -18.77 14.09
C ASP A 42 -5.07 -18.11 14.48
N VAL A 43 -4.17 -17.95 13.51
CA VAL A 43 -2.89 -17.27 13.69
C VAL A 43 -3.12 -15.76 13.85
N TYR A 44 -4.00 -15.17 13.05
CA TYR A 44 -4.38 -13.76 13.15
C TYR A 44 -4.96 -13.44 14.54
N ASN A 45 -5.84 -14.29 15.05
CA ASN A 45 -6.44 -14.09 16.37
C ASN A 45 -5.39 -14.08 17.49
N ASN A 46 -4.33 -14.87 17.33
CA ASN A 46 -3.19 -14.96 18.24
C ASN A 46 -2.11 -13.87 18.05
N LEU A 47 -2.25 -12.97 17.06
CA LEU A 47 -1.36 -11.82 16.92
C LEU A 47 -1.55 -10.84 18.07
N SER A 48 -0.45 -10.20 18.50
CA SER A 48 -0.53 -9.11 19.47
C SER A 48 -1.26 -7.90 18.89
N THR A 49 -1.71 -7.00 19.77
CA THR A 49 -2.39 -5.75 19.35
C THR A 49 -1.51 -4.91 18.40
N GLU A 50 -0.21 -4.82 18.67
CA GLU A 50 0.74 -4.13 17.77
C GLU A 50 0.86 -4.82 16.42
N GLU A 51 0.93 -6.15 16.39
CA GLU A 51 1.01 -6.92 15.15
C GLU A 51 -0.22 -6.71 14.26
N LYS A 52 -1.41 -6.71 14.87
CA LYS A 52 -2.67 -6.42 14.19
C LYS A 52 -2.70 -4.98 13.66
N ALA A 53 -2.21 -4.02 14.44
CA ALA A 53 -2.15 -2.62 14.02
C ALA A 53 -1.22 -2.40 12.82
N VAL A 54 -0.08 -3.09 12.77
CA VAL A 54 0.84 -3.04 11.62
C VAL A 54 0.20 -3.63 10.36
N LEU A 55 -0.47 -4.78 10.50
CA LEU A 55 -1.16 -5.43 9.37
C LEU A 55 -2.32 -4.57 8.84
N ASP A 56 -3.12 -3.97 9.72
CA ASP A 56 -4.20 -3.05 9.34
C ASP A 56 -3.65 -1.80 8.63
N ALA A 57 -2.56 -1.22 9.14
CA ALA A 57 -1.90 -0.07 8.51
C ALA A 57 -1.41 -0.40 7.09
N TYR A 58 -0.84 -1.58 6.87
CA TYR A 58 -0.45 -2.05 5.54
C TYR A 58 -1.66 -2.22 4.62
N LEU A 59 -2.70 -2.93 5.06
CA LEU A 59 -3.89 -3.19 4.24
C LEU A 59 -4.57 -1.87 3.82
N LYS A 60 -4.66 -0.90 4.74
CA LYS A 60 -5.18 0.44 4.43
C LYS A 60 -4.34 1.16 3.37
N ARG A 61 -3.00 1.11 3.48
CA ARG A 61 -2.09 1.72 2.49
C ARG A 61 -2.12 1.01 1.15
N PHE A 62 -2.20 -0.31 1.15
CA PHE A 62 -2.36 -1.12 -0.06
C PHE A 62 -3.66 -0.75 -0.79
N PHE A 63 -4.78 -0.64 -0.05
CA PHE A 63 -6.06 -0.25 -0.63
C PHE A 63 -6.03 1.19 -1.18
N GLN A 64 -5.42 2.14 -0.46
CA GLN A 64 -5.22 3.50 -0.96
C GLN A 64 -4.40 3.53 -2.25
N PHE A 65 -3.30 2.76 -2.31
CA PHE A 65 -2.45 2.67 -3.48
C PHE A 65 -3.22 2.09 -4.68
N ARG A 66 -3.93 0.96 -4.47
CA ARG A 66 -4.78 0.34 -5.48
C ARG A 66 -5.83 1.31 -6.01
N ASN A 67 -6.50 2.02 -5.11
CA ASN A 67 -7.52 3.00 -5.46
C ASN A 67 -6.95 4.19 -6.26
N ILE A 68 -5.76 4.69 -5.89
CA ILE A 68 -5.07 5.73 -6.66
C ILE A 68 -4.80 5.24 -8.10
N LEU A 69 -4.32 4.01 -8.29
CA LEU A 69 -4.10 3.43 -9.61
C LEU A 69 -5.40 3.28 -10.40
N GLU A 70 -6.40 2.60 -9.81
CA GLU A 70 -7.68 2.26 -10.44
C GLU A 70 -8.51 3.49 -10.80
N GLN A 71 -8.53 4.54 -9.97
CA GLN A 71 -9.42 5.69 -10.19
C GLN A 71 -8.73 6.89 -10.84
N LYS A 72 -7.46 7.14 -10.52
CA LYS A 72 -6.78 8.38 -10.94
C LYS A 72 -5.87 8.20 -12.14
N TYR A 73 -5.31 7.01 -12.34
CA TYR A 73 -4.38 6.74 -13.44
C TYR A 73 -5.03 6.01 -14.62
N SER A 74 -6.03 5.15 -14.41
CA SER A 74 -6.82 4.54 -15.50
C SER A 74 -7.38 5.57 -16.49
N ARG A 75 -8.02 6.62 -15.98
CA ARG A 75 -8.54 7.74 -16.78
C ARG A 75 -7.47 8.52 -17.56
N LEU A 76 -6.24 8.54 -17.06
CA LEU A 76 -5.12 9.23 -17.72
C LEU A 76 -4.38 8.34 -18.71
N LEU A 77 -4.41 7.02 -18.51
CA LEU A 77 -3.72 6.03 -19.33
C LEU A 77 -4.62 5.43 -20.42
N GLN A 78 -5.92 5.72 -20.43
CA GLN A 78 -6.91 5.11 -21.34
C GLN A 78 -6.85 3.57 -21.33
N ILE A 79 -6.68 2.99 -20.13
CA ILE A 79 -6.78 1.55 -19.87
C ILE A 79 -8.00 1.32 -18.98
#